data_AF-Q28553-F1
#
_entry.id   AF-Q28553-F1
#
_cell.length_a   1.000
_cell.length_b   1.000
_cell.length_c   1.000
_cell.angle_alpha   90.00
_cell.angle_beta   90.00
_cell.angle_gamma   90.00
#
_symmetry.space_group_name_H-M   'P 1'
#
loop_
_entity.id
_entity.type
_entity.pdbx_description
1 polymer ?
#
loop_
_entity_poly.entity_id
_entity_poly.type
_entity_poly.pdbx_seq_one_letter_code
_entity_poly.pdbx_strand_id
1 'polypeptide(L)'
;YTEDDLGSGDYDSMKEPCFREENAHFNRIFLPTVYSIIFLTGIVGNGLVILVMGYQKKLRSMTDKYRLHLSVADLLFVLTLPFWAVDAVANWYFGQFLCKAVHVIYTVNLYSSVLILAFISLDRYLAIVHATNSQRPRKLLAEKVVYVGVWLPAVLLTIPDLIFADIKEADERYICDRFYPSDLWLVVFQFQ
;
A
#
# COMPACT_ATOMS: atom_id res chain seq x y z
N TYR A 1 70.75 -7.00 10.42
CA TYR A 1 69.79 -7.93 11.03
C TYR A 1 68.41 -7.29 10.91
N THR A 2 67.65 -7.72 9.89
CA THR A 2 66.17 -7.60 9.65
C THR A 2 65.56 -6.19 9.76
N GLU A 3 65.13 -5.43 8.74
CA GLU A 3 64.49 -5.65 7.41
C GLU A 3 63.32 -6.66 7.38
N ASP A 4 62.28 -6.28 6.62
CA ASP A 4 60.99 -6.93 6.28
C ASP A 4 59.77 -6.39 7.07
N ASP A 5 58.62 -6.02 6.50
CA ASP A 5 58.12 -5.74 5.14
C ASP A 5 56.64 -5.29 5.38
N LEU A 6 56.19 -4.10 4.94
CA LEU A 6 55.42 -3.85 3.72
C LEU A 6 54.16 -4.71 3.50
N GLY A 7 53.02 -4.05 3.23
CA GLY A 7 51.81 -4.66 2.64
C GLY A 7 50.52 -4.18 3.31
N SER A 8 49.93 -3.04 2.94
CA SER A 8 48.96 -2.90 1.84
C SER A 8 47.86 -3.97 1.87
N GLY A 9 46.76 -3.71 2.59
CA GLY A 9 45.57 -4.55 2.61
C GLY A 9 44.29 -3.71 2.54
N ASP A 10 43.67 -3.74 1.36
CA ASP A 10 42.24 -3.53 1.04
C ASP A 10 41.45 -2.40 1.70
N TYR A 11 41.33 -1.28 0.99
CA TYR A 11 40.22 -0.33 1.10
C TYR A 11 38.91 -0.88 0.49
N ASP A 12 38.59 -2.15 0.75
CA ASP A 12 37.26 -2.71 0.51
C ASP A 12 36.58 -3.04 1.85
N SER A 13 36.79 -2.13 2.81
CA SER A 13 36.06 -2.09 4.08
C SER A 13 34.58 -1.94 3.78
N MET A 14 33.90 -3.08 3.84
CA MET A 14 32.47 -3.26 4.04
C MET A 14 31.90 -2.04 4.76
N LYS A 15 31.31 -1.11 4.00
CA LYS A 15 30.66 0.09 4.56
C LYS A 15 29.69 -0.40 5.62
N GLU A 16 29.98 -0.13 6.89
CA GLU A 16 29.06 -0.44 7.97
C GLU A 16 27.71 0.21 7.63
N PRO A 17 26.60 -0.54 7.75
CA PRO A 17 25.29 0.02 7.48
C PRO A 17 25.06 1.19 8.45
N CYS A 18 24.63 2.34 7.93
CA CYS A 18 24.20 3.44 8.78
C CYS A 18 23.05 2.95 9.66
N PHE A 19 23.30 2.82 10.96
CA PHE A 19 22.22 2.54 11.90
C PHE A 19 21.20 3.66 11.79
N ARG A 20 19.99 3.31 11.35
CA ARG A 20 18.88 4.24 11.30
C ARG A 20 18.57 4.61 12.75
N GLU A 21 19.04 5.76 13.21
CA GLU A 21 18.55 6.39 14.43
C GLU A 21 17.09 6.76 14.17
N GLU A 22 16.20 5.78 14.34
CA GLU A 22 14.79 6.07 14.48
C GLU A 22 14.68 6.94 15.72
N ASN A 23 14.14 8.15 15.56
CA ASN A 23 13.62 8.91 16.69
C ASN A 23 12.42 8.13 17.24
N ALA A 24 12.70 7.03 17.95
CA ALA A 24 11.72 6.06 18.39
C ALA A 24 10.65 6.74 19.23
N HIS A 25 11.04 7.72 20.04
CA HIS A 25 10.11 8.55 20.80
C HIS A 25 9.17 9.37 19.91
N PHE A 26 9.69 9.99 18.84
CA PHE A 26 8.85 10.73 17.91
C PHE A 26 7.92 9.80 17.13
N ASN A 27 8.45 8.70 16.56
CA ASN A 27 7.67 7.76 15.76
C ASN A 27 6.57 7.07 16.59
N ARG A 28 6.86 6.67 17.84
CA ARG A 28 5.89 6.06 18.77
C ARG A 28 4.74 6.98 19.17
N ILE A 29 4.87 8.29 19.00
CA ILE A 29 3.78 9.25 19.26
C ILE A 29 3.13 9.67 17.94
N PHE A 30 3.94 10.03 16.95
CA PHE A 30 3.49 10.58 15.68
C PHE A 30 2.70 9.57 14.85
N LEU A 31 3.23 8.36 14.63
CA LEU A 31 2.60 7.34 13.79
C LEU A 31 1.22 6.91 14.30
N PRO A 32 1.04 6.46 15.56
CA PRO A 32 -0.29 6.06 16.04
C PRO A 32 -1.28 7.21 16.07
N THR A 33 -0.82 8.46 16.31
CA THR A 33 -1.68 9.65 16.22
C THR A 33 -2.19 9.86 14.81
N VAL A 34 -1.30 9.82 13.81
CA VAL A 34 -1.65 9.95 12.39
C VAL A 34 -2.57 8.81 11.95
N TYR A 35 -2.22 7.56 12.27
CA TYR A 35 -3.03 6.39 11.93
C TYR A 35 -4.43 6.45 12.56
N SER A 36 -4.55 6.91 13.81
CA SER A 36 -5.86 7.07 14.46
C SER A 36 -6.72 8.15 13.79
N ILE A 37 -6.13 9.27 13.39
CA ILE A 37 -6.83 10.34 12.67
C ILE A 37 -7.31 9.84 11.29
N ILE A 38 -6.43 9.18 10.53
CA ILE A 38 -6.77 8.64 9.20
C ILE A 38 -7.81 7.53 9.33
N PHE A 39 -7.72 6.68 10.36
CA PHE A 39 -8.73 5.65 10.63
C PHE A 39 -10.11 6.26 10.86
N LEU A 40 -10.23 7.22 11.78
CA LEU A 40 -11.52 7.83 12.12
C LEU A 40 -12.11 8.60 10.93
N THR A 41 -11.32 9.47 10.29
CA THR A 41 -11.78 10.27 9.16
C THR A 41 -12.06 9.39 7.94
N GLY A 42 -11.25 8.35 7.71
CA GLY A 42 -11.37 7.42 6.59
C GLY A 42 -12.57 6.49 6.71
N ILE A 43 -12.85 5.94 7.90
CA ILE A 43 -14.05 5.13 8.16
C ILE A 43 -15.31 5.95 7.91
N VAL A 44 -15.37 7.17 8.46
CA VAL A 44 -16.53 8.06 8.30
C VAL A 44 -16.67 8.48 6.83
N GLY A 45 -15.60 8.98 6.21
CA GLY A 45 -15.63 9.48 4.83
C GLY A 45 -15.97 8.40 3.81
N ASN A 46 -15.19 7.31 3.78
CA ASN A 46 -15.41 6.23 2.81
C ASN A 46 -16.68 5.43 3.09
N GLY A 47 -17.02 5.24 4.37
CA GLY A 47 -18.28 4.63 4.78
C GLY A 47 -19.48 5.42 4.29
N LEU A 48 -19.47 6.75 4.45
CA LEU A 48 -20.53 7.63 3.95
C LEU A 48 -20.66 7.56 2.42
N VAL A 49 -19.54 7.55 1.67
CA VAL A 49 -19.57 7.42 0.21
C VAL A 49 -20.22 6.09 -0.20
N ILE A 50 -19.82 4.98 0.41
CA ILE A 50 -20.39 3.65 0.14
C ILE A 50 -21.88 3.61 0.47
N LEU A 51 -22.29 4.16 1.63
CA LEU A 51 -23.68 4.22 2.05
C LEU A 51 -24.53 5.06 1.10
N VAL A 52 -24.15 6.32 0.85
CA VAL A 52 -24.88 7.26 -0.01
C VAL A 52 -25.02 6.70 -1.42
N MET A 53 -23.93 6.18 -2.00
CA MET A 53 -23.99 5.54 -3.31
C MET A 53 -24.87 4.29 -3.26
N GLY A 54 -24.75 3.49 -2.20
CA GLY A 54 -25.56 2.32 -1.88
C GLY A 54 -27.07 2.58 -1.94
N TYR A 55 -27.53 3.72 -1.40
CA TYR A 55 -28.93 4.14 -1.45
C TYR A 55 -29.33 4.74 -2.81
N GLN A 56 -28.44 5.49 -3.48
CA GLN A 56 -28.71 6.14 -4.77
C GLN A 56 -28.51 5.22 -5.99
N LYS A 57 -28.89 3.93 -5.92
CA LYS A 57 -28.58 2.93 -6.99
C LYS A 57 -29.02 3.33 -8.40
N LYS A 58 -30.13 4.05 -8.53
CA LYS A 58 -30.78 4.34 -9.84
C LYS A 58 -30.13 5.48 -10.63
N LEU A 59 -29.41 6.40 -9.99
CA LEU A 59 -28.93 7.66 -10.60
C LEU A 59 -27.40 7.81 -10.60
N ARG A 60 -26.66 6.70 -10.50
CA ARG A 60 -25.19 6.74 -10.42
C ARG A 60 -24.59 7.13 -11.77
N SER A 61 -23.77 8.18 -11.78
CA SER A 61 -22.91 8.49 -12.92
C SER A 61 -21.81 7.43 -13.07
N MET A 62 -21.15 7.38 -14.23
CA MET A 62 -20.00 6.47 -14.43
C MET A 62 -18.87 6.78 -13.44
N THR A 63 -18.66 8.07 -13.14
CA THR A 63 -17.67 8.51 -12.14
C THR A 63 -18.02 8.02 -10.74
N ASP A 64 -19.30 7.98 -10.38
CA ASP A 64 -19.74 7.46 -9.08
C ASP A 64 -19.45 5.96 -8.93
N LYS A 65 -19.49 5.19 -10.03
CA LYS A 65 -19.10 3.77 -9.99
C LYS A 65 -17.61 3.62 -9.65
N TYR A 66 -16.73 4.41 -10.25
CA TYR A 66 -15.30 4.38 -9.93
C TYR A 66 -15.01 4.84 -8.50
N ARG A 67 -15.68 5.91 -8.04
CA ARG A 67 -15.58 6.38 -6.65
C ARG A 67 -16.00 5.31 -5.65
N LEU A 68 -17.01 4.50 -5.97
CA LEU A 68 -17.39 3.37 -5.12
C LEU A 68 -16.26 2.34 -5.00
N HIS A 69 -15.59 1.98 -6.11
CA HIS A 69 -14.43 1.08 -6.05
C HIS A 69 -13.30 1.67 -5.20
N LEU A 70 -13.04 2.97 -5.35
CA LEU A 70 -12.01 3.68 -4.58
C LEU A 70 -12.33 3.65 -3.09
N SER A 71 -13.55 4.04 -2.70
CA SER A 71 -13.96 4.02 -1.30
C SER A 71 -13.98 2.63 -0.69
N VAL A 72 -14.25 1.56 -1.47
CA VAL A 72 -14.12 0.19 -0.97
C VAL A 72 -12.66 -0.17 -0.71
N ALA A 73 -11.75 0.18 -1.63
CA ALA A 73 -10.32 -0.05 -1.44
C ALA A 73 -9.77 0.74 -0.23
N ASP A 74 -10.16 2.01 -0.09
CA ASP A 74 -9.76 2.86 1.03
C ASP A 74 -10.34 2.37 2.35
N LEU A 75 -11.60 1.94 2.36
CA LEU A 75 -12.23 1.40 3.56
C LEU A 75 -11.49 0.14 4.05
N LEU A 76 -11.11 -0.75 3.12
CA LEU A 76 -10.33 -1.94 3.46
C LEU A 76 -8.97 -1.58 4.06
N PHE A 77 -8.26 -0.59 3.49
CA PHE A 77 -6.99 -0.13 4.03
C PHE A 77 -7.11 0.53 5.39
N VAL A 78 -8.06 1.45 5.58
CA VAL A 78 -8.19 2.14 6.87
C VAL A 78 -8.53 1.16 8.01
N LEU A 79 -9.28 0.10 7.73
CA LEU A 79 -9.53 -0.98 8.70
C LEU A 79 -8.25 -1.69 9.16
N THR A 80 -7.15 -1.61 8.39
CA THR A 80 -5.86 -2.16 8.80
C THR A 80 -5.03 -1.22 9.68
N LEU A 81 -5.32 0.08 9.70
CA LEU A 81 -4.54 1.08 10.42
C LEU A 81 -4.41 0.83 11.94
N PRO A 82 -5.41 0.27 12.64
CA PRO A 82 -5.23 -0.11 14.04
C PRO A 82 -4.10 -1.12 14.27
N PHE A 83 -3.86 -2.04 13.32
CA PHE A 83 -2.74 -3.00 13.42
C PHE A 83 -1.39 -2.27 13.27
N TRP A 84 -1.28 -1.36 12.30
CA TRP A 84 -0.10 -0.51 12.13
C TRP A 84 0.17 0.39 13.35
N ALA A 85 -0.88 0.90 13.99
CA ALA A 85 -0.75 1.71 15.20
C ALA A 85 -0.21 0.90 16.38
N VAL A 86 -0.69 -0.34 16.58
CA VAL A 86 -0.21 -1.23 17.65
C VAL A 86 1.24 -1.66 17.40
N ASP A 87 1.57 -2.01 16.15
CA ASP A 87 2.93 -2.38 15.74
C ASP A 87 3.92 -1.22 15.98
N ALA A 88 3.53 0.01 15.64
CA ALA A 88 4.39 1.19 15.82
C ALA A 88 4.69 1.55 17.29
N VAL A 89 3.81 1.21 18.24
CA VAL A 89 3.98 1.56 19.67
C VAL A 89 4.56 0.44 20.51
N ALA A 90 4.32 -0.82 20.13
CA ALA A 90 4.61 -1.97 20.96
C ALA A 90 5.24 -3.11 20.17
N ASN A 91 4.43 -4.05 19.69
CA ASN A 91 4.85 -5.35 19.18
C ASN A 91 3.78 -5.89 18.22
N TRP A 92 4.18 -6.71 17.25
CA TRP A 92 3.26 -7.42 16.38
C TRP A 92 2.63 -8.64 17.09
N TYR A 93 1.43 -8.47 17.63
CA TYR A 93 0.72 -9.53 18.37
C TYR A 93 -0.17 -10.43 17.50
N PHE A 94 -0.32 -10.14 16.21
CA PHE A 94 -1.43 -10.64 15.38
C PHE A 94 -1.11 -11.90 14.56
N GLY A 95 0.13 -12.40 14.67
CA GLY A 95 0.58 -13.60 13.95
C GLY A 95 0.81 -13.38 12.46
N GLN A 96 1.37 -14.40 11.80
CA GLN A 96 1.93 -14.29 10.45
C GLN A 96 0.86 -14.03 9.38
N PHE A 97 -0.33 -14.62 9.54
CA PHE A 97 -1.43 -14.43 8.59
C PHE A 97 -1.83 -12.97 8.48
N LEU A 98 -2.06 -12.29 9.61
CA LEU A 98 -2.42 -10.87 9.60
C LEU A 98 -1.24 -10.02 9.11
N CYS A 99 0.00 -10.42 9.36
CA CYS A 99 1.17 -9.69 8.87
C CYS A 99 1.20 -9.63 7.34
N LYS A 100 0.98 -10.78 6.70
CA LYS A 100 0.84 -10.85 5.23
C LYS A 100 -0.41 -10.11 4.76
N ALA A 101 -1.54 -10.24 5.46
CA ALA A 101 -2.80 -9.62 5.06
C ALA A 101 -2.73 -8.08 5.06
N VAL A 102 -2.13 -7.44 6.08
CA VAL A 102 -2.04 -5.97 6.13
C VAL A 102 -1.15 -5.42 5.01
N HIS A 103 -0.05 -6.09 4.69
CA HIS A 103 0.82 -5.73 3.58
C HIS A 103 0.13 -5.91 2.23
N VAL A 104 -0.57 -7.03 2.02
CA VAL A 104 -1.38 -7.26 0.81
C VAL A 104 -2.45 -6.18 0.66
N ILE A 105 -3.18 -5.84 1.72
CA ILE A 105 -4.23 -4.81 1.67
C ILE A 105 -3.62 -3.43 1.34
N TYR A 106 -2.48 -3.10 1.94
CA TYR A 106 -1.74 -1.88 1.64
C TYR A 106 -1.36 -1.80 0.15
N THR A 107 -0.73 -2.84 -0.38
CA THR A 107 -0.33 -2.92 -1.80
C THR A 107 -1.54 -2.85 -2.74
N VAL A 108 -2.62 -3.58 -2.44
CA VAL A 108 -3.87 -3.51 -3.22
C VAL A 108 -4.43 -2.09 -3.20
N ASN A 109 -4.51 -1.43 -2.04
CA ASN A 109 -5.03 -0.08 -1.93
C ASN A 109 -4.19 0.92 -2.74
N LEU A 110 -2.88 0.89 -2.60
CA LEU A 110 -1.97 1.80 -3.30
C LEU A 110 -2.14 1.71 -4.83
N TYR A 111 -2.06 0.50 -5.38
CA TYR A 111 -2.16 0.31 -6.82
C TYR A 111 -3.58 0.48 -7.36
N SER A 112 -4.59 -0.06 -6.67
CA SER A 112 -5.98 0.09 -7.13
C SER A 112 -6.41 1.55 -7.12
N SER A 113 -6.02 2.35 -6.13
CA SER A 113 -6.36 3.77 -6.06
C SER A 113 -5.80 4.55 -7.24
N VAL A 114 -4.52 4.38 -7.56
CA VAL A 114 -3.87 5.05 -8.71
C VAL A 114 -4.49 4.60 -10.03
N LEU A 115 -4.72 3.29 -10.20
CA LEU A 115 -5.35 2.76 -11.41
C LEU A 115 -6.80 3.25 -11.57
N ILE A 116 -7.57 3.36 -10.47
CA ILE A 116 -8.93 3.92 -10.51
C ILE A 116 -8.91 5.38 -10.93
N LEU A 117 -7.97 6.20 -10.43
CA LEU A 117 -7.81 7.58 -10.86
C LEU A 117 -7.47 7.70 -12.36
N ALA A 118 -6.65 6.79 -12.88
CA ALA A 118 -6.38 6.70 -14.32
C ALA A 118 -7.65 6.35 -15.12
N PHE A 119 -8.46 5.41 -14.64
CA PHE A 119 -9.75 5.06 -15.25
C PHE A 119 -10.77 6.20 -15.20
N ILE A 120 -10.81 6.98 -14.11
CA ILE A 120 -11.63 8.19 -14.03
C ILE A 120 -11.18 9.21 -15.09
N SER A 121 -9.87 9.40 -15.23
CA SER A 121 -9.30 10.31 -16.24
C SER A 121 -9.63 9.84 -17.66
N LEU A 122 -9.54 8.54 -17.93
CA LEU A 122 -9.94 7.94 -19.21
C LEU A 122 -11.45 8.10 -19.47
N ASP A 123 -12.30 7.91 -18.47
CA ASP A 123 -13.74 8.15 -18.60
C ASP A 123 -14.04 9.62 -18.95
N ARG A 124 -13.33 10.57 -18.34
CA ARG A 124 -13.44 12.01 -18.68
C ARG A 124 -12.96 12.29 -20.10
N TYR A 125 -11.83 11.73 -20.49
CA TYR A 125 -11.32 11.83 -21.86
C TYR A 125 -12.37 11.34 -22.87
N LEU A 126 -12.93 10.13 -22.67
CA LEU A 126 -13.96 9.59 -23.55
C LEU A 126 -15.22 10.46 -23.58
N ALA A 127 -15.64 10.99 -22.42
CA ALA A 127 -16.80 11.85 -22.33
C ALA A 127 -16.65 13.17 -23.10
N ILE A 128 -15.44 13.75 -23.11
CA ILE A 128 -15.15 15.05 -23.73
C ILE A 128 -14.81 14.88 -25.22
N VAL A 129 -13.87 14.00 -25.54
CA VAL A 129 -13.32 13.87 -26.91
C VAL A 129 -14.25 13.07 -27.82
N HIS A 130 -14.95 12.06 -27.28
CA HIS A 130 -15.85 11.20 -28.04
C HIS A 130 -17.31 11.37 -27.62
N ALA A 131 -17.73 12.61 -27.34
CA ALA A 131 -19.02 12.95 -26.75
C ALA A 131 -20.24 12.26 -27.40
N THR A 132 -20.24 12.10 -28.73
CA THR A 132 -21.37 11.53 -29.50
C THR A 132 -21.57 10.03 -29.29
N ASN A 133 -20.49 9.25 -29.13
CA ASN A 133 -20.55 7.77 -29.08
C ASN A 133 -19.90 7.16 -27.84
N SER A 134 -19.59 7.97 -26.82
CA SER A 134 -18.84 7.52 -25.63
C SER A 134 -19.65 6.69 -24.63
N GLN A 135 -20.98 6.71 -24.66
CA GLN A 135 -21.82 6.05 -23.65
C GLN A 135 -21.53 4.53 -23.52
N ARG A 136 -21.45 3.82 -24.65
CA ARG A 136 -21.18 2.38 -24.69
C ARG A 136 -19.78 2.02 -24.16
N PRO A 137 -18.67 2.59 -24.67
CA PRO A 137 -17.34 2.28 -24.16
C PRO A 137 -17.17 2.70 -22.70
N ARG A 138 -17.72 3.84 -22.27
CA ARG A 138 -17.66 4.28 -20.87
C ARG A 138 -18.38 3.32 -19.91
N LYS A 139 -19.56 2.83 -20.31
CA LYS A 139 -20.29 1.82 -19.53
C LYS A 139 -19.50 0.52 -19.44
N LEU A 140 -18.93 0.05 -20.56
CA LEU A 140 -18.10 -1.16 -20.58
C LEU A 140 -16.86 -1.01 -19.68
N LEU A 141 -16.22 0.16 -19.73
CA LEU A 141 -15.04 0.48 -18.92
C LEU A 141 -15.38 0.41 -17.42
N ALA A 142 -16.48 1.05 -17.01
CA ALA A 142 -16.91 1.14 -15.62
C ALA A 142 -17.51 -0.15 -15.04
N GLU A 143 -18.11 -1.01 -15.88
CA GLU A 143 -18.80 -2.24 -15.41
C GLU A 143 -18.00 -3.53 -15.61
N LYS A 144 -17.04 -3.56 -16.54
CA LYS A 144 -16.29 -4.79 -16.86
C LYS A 144 -14.79 -4.59 -16.81
N VAL A 145 -14.28 -3.59 -17.52
CA VAL A 145 -12.83 -3.42 -17.69
C VAL A 145 -12.17 -3.07 -16.36
N VAL A 146 -12.84 -2.34 -15.46
CA VAL A 146 -12.30 -2.00 -14.13
C VAL A 146 -11.84 -3.25 -13.34
N TYR A 147 -12.56 -4.37 -13.41
CA TYR A 147 -12.16 -5.59 -12.69
C TYR A 147 -10.86 -6.20 -13.22
N VAL A 148 -10.71 -6.24 -14.54
CA VAL A 148 -9.53 -6.83 -15.18
C VAL A 148 -8.36 -5.83 -15.28
N GLY A 149 -8.64 -4.54 -15.37
CA GLY A 149 -7.64 -3.49 -15.55
C GLY A 149 -7.18 -2.78 -14.28
N VAL A 150 -7.93 -2.92 -13.17
CA VAL A 150 -7.54 -2.38 -11.86
C VAL A 150 -7.26 -3.52 -10.89
N TRP A 151 -8.28 -4.35 -10.62
CA TRP A 151 -8.21 -5.31 -9.51
C TRP A 151 -7.26 -6.45 -9.79
N LEU A 152 -7.28 -7.02 -11.01
CA LEU A 152 -6.36 -8.10 -11.36
C LEU A 152 -4.88 -7.66 -11.28
N PRO A 153 -4.44 -6.54 -11.90
CA PRO A 153 -3.08 -6.04 -11.73
C PRO A 153 -2.73 -5.73 -10.28
N ALA A 154 -3.62 -5.08 -9.53
CA ALA A 154 -3.37 -4.76 -8.12
C ALA A 154 -3.14 -6.01 -7.26
N VAL A 155 -3.91 -7.08 -7.49
CA VAL A 155 -3.74 -8.37 -6.78
C VAL A 155 -2.48 -9.11 -7.26
N LEU A 156 -2.17 -9.10 -8.54
CA LEU A 156 -0.94 -9.72 -9.05
C LEU A 156 0.31 -9.05 -8.48
N LEU A 157 0.27 -7.73 -8.28
CA LEU A 157 1.36 -6.99 -7.67
C LEU A 157 1.54 -7.30 -6.19
N THR A 158 0.62 -8.00 -5.51
CA THR A 158 0.80 -8.39 -4.09
C THR A 158 1.53 -9.72 -3.91
N ILE A 159 1.93 -10.38 -5.00
CA ILE A 159 2.67 -11.64 -4.92
C ILE A 159 3.96 -11.49 -4.10
N PRO A 160 4.78 -10.43 -4.27
CA PRO A 160 5.95 -10.21 -3.43
C PRO A 160 5.59 -10.04 -1.94
N ASP A 161 4.51 -9.33 -1.60
CA ASP A 161 4.05 -9.22 -0.20
C ASP A 161 3.77 -10.59 0.41
N LEU A 162 3.07 -11.46 -0.33
CA LEU A 162 2.76 -12.82 0.15
C LEU A 162 4.02 -13.65 0.40
N ILE A 163 5.07 -13.44 -0.38
CA ILE A 163 6.34 -14.16 -0.27
C ILE A 163 7.21 -13.57 0.85
N PHE A 164 7.42 -12.25 0.85
CA PHE A 164 8.43 -11.58 1.65
C PHE A 164 7.92 -10.98 2.97
N ALA A 165 6.62 -10.70 3.12
CA ALA A 165 6.08 -10.22 4.39
C ALA A 165 6.11 -11.35 5.42
N ASP A 166 6.85 -11.17 6.50
CA ASP A 166 6.98 -12.15 7.56
C ASP A 166 7.17 -11.47 8.91
N ILE A 167 7.19 -12.27 9.97
CA ILE A 167 7.47 -11.81 11.33
C ILE A 167 8.90 -12.21 11.69
N LYS A 168 9.66 -11.27 12.23
CA LYS A 168 10.95 -11.56 12.87
C LYS A 168 11.01 -10.99 14.27
N GLU A 169 11.78 -11.67 15.12
CA GLU A 169 12.13 -11.18 16.45
C GLU A 169 13.36 -10.28 16.34
N ALA A 170 13.25 -9.06 16.86
CA ALA A 170 14.33 -8.09 16.94
C ALA A 170 14.15 -7.28 18.22
N ASP A 171 15.20 -7.13 19.04
CA ASP A 171 15.17 -6.37 20.31
C ASP A 171 13.99 -6.73 21.24
N GLU A 172 13.75 -8.02 21.48
CA GLU A 172 12.66 -8.55 22.32
C GLU A 172 11.24 -8.18 21.86
N ARG A 173 11.08 -7.72 20.62
CA ARG A 173 9.78 -7.49 19.96
C ARG A 173 9.67 -8.29 18.66
N TYR A 174 8.44 -8.66 18.30
CA TYR A 174 8.10 -9.13 16.97
C TYR A 174 7.78 -7.94 16.09
N ILE A 175 8.41 -7.90 14.92
CA ILE A 175 8.19 -6.89 13.88
C ILE A 175 7.60 -7.61 12.67
N CYS A 176 6.55 -7.03 12.09
CA CYS A 176 6.00 -7.46 10.82
C CYS A 176 6.53 -6.56 9.70
N ASP A 177 7.37 -7.12 8.82
CA ASP A 177 8.01 -6.36 7.74
C ASP A 177 8.27 -7.26 6.51
N ARG A 178 8.66 -6.65 5.39
CA ARG A 178 9.05 -7.35 4.16
C ARG A 178 10.54 -7.65 4.16
N PHE A 179 10.88 -8.93 4.31
CA PHE A 179 12.27 -9.39 4.32
C PHE A 179 12.69 -9.90 2.94
N TYR A 180 13.41 -9.06 2.21
CA TYR A 180 13.94 -9.40 0.90
C TYR A 180 15.33 -10.05 0.98
N PRO A 181 15.69 -10.93 0.02
CA PRO A 181 16.97 -11.67 0.06
C PRO A 181 18.20 -10.83 -0.32
N SER A 182 18.02 -9.71 -1.04
CA SER A 182 19.12 -8.79 -1.36
C SER A 182 18.62 -7.37 -1.58
N ASP A 183 19.50 -6.38 -1.50
CA ASP A 183 19.17 -4.95 -1.68
C ASP A 183 18.58 -4.64 -3.05
N LEU A 184 18.89 -5.46 -4.07
CA LEU A 184 18.28 -5.33 -5.39
C LEU A 184 16.75 -5.46 -5.32
N TRP A 185 16.25 -6.39 -4.50
CA TRP A 185 14.81 -6.55 -4.30
C TRP A 185 14.21 -5.36 -3.54
N LEU A 186 14.93 -4.80 -2.56
CA LEU A 186 14.50 -3.57 -1.89
C LEU A 186 14.35 -2.41 -2.88
N VAL A 187 15.29 -2.23 -3.82
CA VAL A 187 15.21 -1.19 -4.86
C VAL A 187 14.05 -1.44 -5.83
N VAL A 188 13.87 -2.68 -6.27
CA VAL A 188 12.81 -3.05 -7.22
C VAL A 188 11.42 -2.86 -6.59
N PHE A 189 11.29 -3.15 -5.30
CA PHE A 189 10.02 -3.14 -4.58
C PHE A 189 9.88 -1.98 -3.59
N GLN A 190 10.71 -0.95 -3.71
CA GLN A 190 10.71 0.21 -2.82
C GLN A 190 9.36 0.94 -2.75
N PHE A 191 8.59 0.87 -3.85
CA PHE A 191 7.27 1.51 -3.99
C PHE A 191 6.09 0.54 -3.78
N GLN A 192 6.36 -0.72 -3.46
CA GLN A 192 5.31 -1.59 -2.92
C GLN A 192 5.06 -1.24 -1.47
#